data_AF-A0A202DU97-F1
#
_entry.id   AF-A0A202DU97-F1
#
_cell.length_a   1.000
_cell.length_b   1.000
_cell.length_c   1.000
_cell.angle_alpha   90.00
_cell.angle_beta   90.00
_cell.angle_gamma   90.00
#
_symmetry.space_group_name_H-M   'P 1'
#
loop_
_entity.id
_entity.type
_entity.pdbx_description
1 polymer ?
#
loop_
_entity_poly.entity_id
_entity_poly.type
_entity_poly.pdbx_seq_one_letter_code
_entity_poly.pdbx_strand_id
1 'polypeptide(L)'
;MDDQDCGVPSGIYIYSLIVQGIRINKKMLLVDSHQNISHSAHLKQQVSSSLTQFRNSKVMSDQYLLRITGTAILTHELRNLQITGNLILDITVTRTVMDIDGNIYKIVKIGDQWWMAENLKVSRYRNGDIMTNEQSDSEWINLTTGARCIYDNNQTNMEIFGTLYNWHAVADGRNIAPEGWHVPSDQEWQTMVNYLGSAGFAGRKLKERGTNHWNSQNTGATNESGFTAISGGHRSDSGGFGDKSNFAISKL
;
A
#
# COMPACT_ATOMS: atom_id res chain seq x y z
N MET A 1 -24.71 -31.00 22.68
CA MET A 1 -23.89 -32.24 22.67
C MET A 1 -22.62 -31.78 22.02
N ASP A 2 -21.66 -31.52 22.88
CA ASP A 2 -20.70 -30.46 22.70
C ASP A 2 -19.47 -31.06 22.03
N ASP A 3 -19.09 -30.51 20.87
CA ASP A 3 -17.92 -30.95 20.11
C ASP A 3 -16.66 -30.48 20.85
N GLN A 4 -16.11 -31.40 21.63
CA GLN A 4 -14.85 -31.27 22.38
C GLN A 4 -13.66 -31.12 21.41
N ASP A 5 -12.93 -30.00 21.52
CA ASP A 5 -11.49 -29.83 21.25
C ASP A 5 -10.86 -30.54 20.04
N CYS A 6 -11.61 -30.79 18.97
CA CYS A 6 -11.07 -31.35 17.74
C CYS A 6 -10.70 -30.21 16.80
N GLY A 7 -9.45 -29.75 16.89
CA GLY A 7 -8.84 -28.88 15.89
C GLY A 7 -9.05 -29.41 14.47
N VAL A 8 -9.17 -28.48 13.53
CA VAL A 8 -9.53 -28.75 12.13
C VAL A 8 -8.42 -29.61 11.47
N PRO A 9 -8.69 -30.84 11.01
CA PRO A 9 -7.66 -31.74 10.50
C PRO A 9 -6.99 -31.20 9.23
N SER A 10 -5.79 -31.69 8.88
CA SER A 10 -5.22 -31.40 7.57
C SER A 10 -6.16 -31.91 6.47
N GLY A 11 -6.46 -31.07 5.48
CA GLY A 11 -7.53 -31.37 4.54
C GLY A 11 -7.85 -30.21 3.59
N ILE A 12 -8.71 -30.50 2.60
CA ILE A 12 -9.25 -29.50 1.69
C ILE A 12 -10.52 -28.93 2.31
N TYR A 13 -10.48 -27.64 2.63
CA TYR A 13 -11.60 -26.88 3.15
C TYR A 13 -12.20 -26.00 2.08
N ILE A 14 -13.52 -25.85 2.10
CA ILE A 14 -14.22 -24.81 1.35
C ILE A 14 -14.63 -23.75 2.35
N TYR A 15 -14.08 -22.55 2.19
CA TYR A 15 -14.50 -21.41 2.99
C TYR A 15 -15.27 -20.42 2.11
N SER A 16 -16.23 -19.74 2.73
CA SER A 16 -17.11 -18.78 2.09
C SER A 16 -16.90 -17.42 2.72
N LEU A 17 -16.41 -16.45 1.94
CA LEU A 17 -16.34 -15.06 2.33
C LEU A 17 -17.52 -14.31 1.74
N ILE A 18 -18.11 -13.38 2.50
CA ILE A 18 -19.07 -12.42 1.96
C ILE A 18 -18.42 -11.04 2.06
N VAL A 19 -18.15 -10.42 0.91
CA VAL A 19 -17.61 -9.06 0.84
C VAL A 19 -18.58 -8.22 0.03
N GLN A 20 -19.12 -7.16 0.64
CA GLN A 20 -20.11 -6.27 0.01
C GLN A 20 -21.30 -7.02 -0.64
N GLY A 21 -21.79 -8.07 0.04
CA GLY A 21 -22.91 -8.89 -0.45
C GLY A 21 -22.54 -9.95 -1.50
N ILE A 22 -21.29 -9.98 -1.97
CA ILE A 22 -20.80 -11.00 -2.91
C ILE A 22 -20.20 -12.16 -2.14
N ARG A 23 -20.74 -13.37 -2.35
CA ARG A 23 -20.24 -14.61 -1.77
C ARG A 23 -19.13 -15.21 -2.64
N ILE A 24 -17.94 -15.34 -2.07
CA ILE A 24 -16.79 -15.98 -2.71
C ILE A 24 -16.50 -17.29 -1.98
N ASN A 25 -16.56 -18.40 -2.71
CA ASN A 25 -16.16 -19.71 -2.20
C ASN A 25 -14.74 -20.02 -2.68
N LYS A 26 -13.84 -20.36 -1.76
CA LYS A 26 -12.45 -20.72 -2.07
C LYS A 26 -12.08 -22.03 -1.41
N LYS A 27 -11.23 -22.79 -2.11
CA LYS A 27 -10.62 -24.01 -1.60
C LYS A 27 -9.33 -23.65 -0.88
N MET A 28 -9.19 -24.09 0.36
CA MET A 28 -8.00 -23.93 1.18
C MET A 28 -7.46 -25.32 1.50
N LEU A 29 -6.18 -25.56 1.23
CA LEU A 29 -5.50 -26.78 1.65
C LEU A 29 -4.76 -26.49 2.94
N LEU A 30 -5.16 -27.15 4.02
CA LEU A 30 -4.46 -27.08 5.30
C LEU A 30 -3.43 -28.22 5.36
N VAL A 31 -2.14 -27.85 5.30
CA VAL A 31 -1.01 -28.80 5.32
C VAL A 31 -0.30 -28.68 6.67
N ASP A 32 -0.01 -29.81 7.31
CA ASP A 32 0.74 -29.88 8.57
C ASP A 32 2.24 -29.82 8.27
N SER A 33 2.97 -28.85 8.85
CA SER A 33 4.40 -28.65 8.61
C SER A 33 5.23 -28.94 9.86
N HIS A 34 5.70 -30.17 10.01
CA HIS A 34 6.80 -30.49 10.92
C HIS A 34 8.02 -30.96 10.14
N GLN A 35 8.97 -30.04 9.91
CA GLN A 35 10.38 -30.39 9.73
C GLN A 35 11.24 -29.44 10.56
N ASN A 36 11.82 -29.97 11.65
CA ASN A 36 12.99 -29.39 12.30
C ASN A 36 14.13 -30.38 12.06
N ILE A 37 15.08 -30.01 11.20
CA ILE A 37 16.41 -30.61 11.18
C ILE A 37 17.37 -29.53 11.66
N SER A 38 17.91 -29.71 12.87
CA SER A 38 19.17 -29.11 13.30
C SER A 38 20.10 -30.22 13.81
N HIS A 39 21.38 -30.09 13.45
CA HIS A 39 22.43 -31.10 13.52
C HIS A 39 22.72 -31.69 14.92
N SER A 40 22.97 -33.00 14.95
CA SER A 40 24.06 -33.62 15.72
C SER A 40 24.14 -35.12 15.39
N ALA A 41 25.13 -35.52 14.60
CA ALA A 41 25.46 -36.92 14.37
C ALA A 41 26.39 -37.42 15.48
N HIS A 42 25.90 -38.30 16.35
CA HIS A 42 26.73 -39.29 17.03
C HIS A 42 25.96 -40.59 17.23
N LEU A 43 26.43 -41.62 16.53
CA LEU A 43 25.98 -43.01 16.61
C LEU A 43 26.37 -43.62 17.95
N LYS A 44 25.45 -44.36 18.60
CA LYS A 44 25.73 -45.63 19.30
C LYS A 44 24.46 -46.46 19.54
N GLN A 45 24.38 -47.52 18.72
CA GLN A 45 23.88 -48.88 18.91
C GLN A 45 22.97 -49.26 20.11
N GLN A 46 21.82 -49.86 19.74
CA GLN A 46 21.11 -51.06 20.24
C GLN A 46 21.07 -51.36 21.75
N VAL A 47 19.86 -51.64 22.28
CA VAL A 47 19.33 -53.02 22.50
C VAL A 47 17.90 -52.97 23.10
N SER A 48 16.99 -53.69 22.44
CA SER A 48 15.82 -54.46 22.92
C SER A 48 15.02 -53.99 24.15
N SER A 49 13.73 -53.68 23.95
CA SER A 49 12.62 -54.61 24.29
C SER A 49 11.25 -53.89 24.30
N SER A 50 10.23 -54.62 23.85
CA SER A 50 8.79 -54.35 23.95
C SER A 50 8.20 -53.22 23.08
N LEU A 51 7.37 -53.65 22.12
CA LEU A 51 6.36 -52.83 21.45
C LEU A 51 5.38 -52.30 22.49
N THR A 52 5.68 -51.14 23.06
CA THR A 52 4.71 -50.39 23.84
C THR A 52 4.25 -49.23 22.97
N GLN A 53 3.01 -49.37 22.50
CA GLN A 53 2.17 -48.39 21.84
C GLN A 53 2.50 -46.95 22.25
N PHE A 54 3.29 -46.25 21.41
CA PHE A 54 3.46 -44.80 21.56
C PHE A 54 2.12 -44.16 21.21
N ARG A 55 1.37 -43.78 22.24
CA ARG A 55 0.32 -42.78 22.10
C ARG A 55 0.98 -41.55 21.49
N ASN A 56 0.65 -41.26 20.24
CA ASN A 56 0.78 -39.91 19.69
C ASN A 56 -0.07 -38.99 20.56
N SER A 57 0.48 -38.44 21.64
CA SER A 57 -0.10 -37.28 22.28
C SER A 57 0.21 -36.08 21.39
N LYS A 58 -0.62 -35.91 20.34
CA LYS A 58 -0.66 -34.69 19.54
C LYS A 58 -1.08 -33.58 20.49
N VAL A 59 -0.14 -32.73 20.91
CA VAL A 59 -0.49 -31.50 21.62
C VAL A 59 -1.10 -30.58 20.58
N MET A 60 -2.42 -30.45 20.60
CA MET A 60 -3.15 -29.45 19.81
C MET A 60 -2.60 -28.09 20.22
N SER A 61 -1.99 -27.36 19.28
CA SER A 61 -1.66 -25.95 19.49
C SER A 61 -2.81 -25.15 18.93
N ASP A 62 -3.53 -24.42 19.79
CA ASP A 62 -4.61 -23.52 19.38
C ASP A 62 -4.09 -22.26 18.66
N GLN A 63 -2.85 -22.27 18.16
CA GLN A 63 -2.19 -21.13 17.55
C GLN A 63 -2.22 -21.22 16.02
N TYR A 64 -2.92 -20.28 15.40
CA TYR A 64 -3.10 -20.20 13.96
C TYR A 64 -2.26 -19.06 13.35
N LEU A 65 -1.90 -19.21 12.07
CA LEU A 65 -1.31 -18.15 11.23
C LEU A 65 -2.32 -17.77 10.15
N LEU A 66 -2.72 -16.49 10.13
CA LEU A 66 -3.40 -15.89 8.99
C LEU A 66 -2.38 -15.09 8.18
N ARG A 67 -2.17 -15.46 6.92
CA ARG A 67 -1.34 -14.71 5.97
C ARG A 67 -2.15 -14.28 4.77
N ILE A 68 -2.12 -12.99 4.47
CA ILE A 68 -2.72 -12.40 3.28
C ILE A 68 -1.60 -11.78 2.46
N THR A 69 -1.47 -12.21 1.21
CA THR A 69 -0.43 -11.74 0.32
C THR A 69 -0.95 -11.71 -1.12
N GLY A 70 -0.38 -10.85 -1.94
CA GLY A 70 -0.72 -10.69 -3.36
C GLY A 70 0.25 -9.72 -4.02
N THR A 71 0.32 -9.74 -5.34
CA THR A 71 1.28 -8.94 -6.12
C THR A 71 1.13 -7.42 -5.94
N ALA A 72 -0.03 -6.95 -5.47
CA ALA A 72 -0.30 -5.54 -5.16
C ALA A 72 -0.92 -5.37 -3.76
N ILE A 73 -0.64 -6.28 -2.83
CA ILE A 73 -1.15 -6.25 -1.46
C ILE A 73 0.04 -6.31 -0.51
N LEU A 74 0.12 -5.37 0.44
CA LEU A 74 1.10 -5.45 1.51
C LEU A 74 0.85 -6.73 2.32
N THR A 75 1.87 -7.58 2.45
CA THR A 75 1.71 -8.87 3.14
C THR A 75 1.36 -8.62 4.61
N HIS A 76 0.23 -9.14 5.04
CA HIS A 76 -0.22 -9.06 6.44
C HIS A 76 -0.19 -10.45 7.07
N GLU A 77 0.47 -10.56 8.21
CA GLU A 77 0.60 -11.80 8.97
C GLU A 77 0.15 -11.59 10.41
N LEU A 78 -0.84 -12.38 10.83
CA LEU A 78 -1.22 -12.52 12.23
C LEU A 78 -0.78 -13.91 12.69
N ARG A 79 0.20 -13.92 13.59
CA ARG A 79 0.75 -15.13 14.19
C ARG A 79 0.11 -15.39 15.54
N ASN A 80 0.18 -16.65 15.97
CA ASN A 80 -0.25 -17.09 17.30
C ASN A 80 -1.71 -16.74 17.60
N LEU A 81 -2.57 -16.69 16.58
CA LEU A 81 -3.98 -16.41 16.77
C LEU A 81 -4.61 -17.56 17.54
N GLN A 82 -5.16 -17.29 18.73
CA GLN A 82 -5.90 -18.29 19.50
C GLN A 82 -7.39 -18.17 19.23
N ILE A 83 -7.99 -19.23 18.68
CA ILE A 83 -9.42 -19.29 18.41
C ILE A 83 -10.05 -20.23 19.44
N THR A 84 -10.54 -19.66 20.54
CA THR A 84 -11.18 -20.40 21.64
C THR A 84 -12.72 -20.39 21.56
N GLY A 85 -13.27 -19.83 20.47
CA GLY A 85 -14.70 -19.71 20.22
C GLY A 85 -15.00 -18.95 18.93
N ASN A 86 -16.22 -18.44 18.79
CA ASN A 86 -16.60 -17.61 17.64
C ASN A 86 -15.76 -16.33 17.59
N LEU A 87 -15.02 -16.14 16.50
CA LEU A 87 -14.13 -14.99 16.29
C LEU A 87 -14.52 -14.27 15.00
N ILE A 88 -14.76 -12.96 15.11
CA ILE A 88 -14.89 -12.07 13.95
C ILE A 88 -13.55 -11.35 13.76
N LEU A 89 -12.97 -11.50 12.56
CA LEU A 89 -11.72 -10.86 12.18
C LEU A 89 -11.99 -9.71 11.21
N ASP A 90 -11.77 -8.48 11.66
CA ASP A 90 -11.83 -7.30 10.80
C ASP A 90 -10.50 -7.12 10.07
N ILE A 91 -10.46 -7.59 8.82
CA ILE A 91 -9.26 -7.57 7.98
C ILE A 91 -9.36 -6.43 6.97
N THR A 92 -8.41 -5.50 7.01
CA THR A 92 -8.28 -4.45 5.98
C THR A 92 -7.16 -4.81 5.01
N VAL A 93 -7.52 -5.04 3.74
CA VAL A 93 -6.54 -5.28 2.67
C VAL A 93 -6.23 -3.95 1.99
N THR A 94 -4.99 -3.49 2.12
CA THR A 94 -4.53 -2.27 1.45
C THR A 94 -3.75 -2.64 0.20
N ARG A 95 -4.15 -2.07 -0.94
CA ARG A 95 -3.40 -2.23 -2.19
C ARG A 95 -2.30 -1.18 -2.27
N THR A 96 -1.16 -1.58 -2.85
CA THR A 96 0.00 -0.70 -2.98
C THR A 96 0.70 -0.84 -4.32
N VAL A 97 1.50 0.17 -4.65
CA VAL A 97 2.50 0.17 -5.73
C VAL A 97 3.84 0.57 -5.14
N MET A 98 4.94 0.05 -5.70
CA MET A 98 6.31 0.39 -5.29
C MET A 98 7.06 1.06 -6.44
N ASP A 99 7.76 2.15 -6.18
CA ASP A 99 8.65 2.78 -7.17
C ASP A 99 10.07 2.18 -7.16
N ILE A 100 10.95 2.71 -8.02
CA ILE A 100 12.34 2.25 -8.15
C ILE A 100 13.21 2.51 -6.91
N ASP A 101 12.79 3.43 -6.04
CA ASP A 101 13.50 3.73 -4.79
C ASP A 101 13.02 2.87 -3.62
N GLY A 102 12.03 2.00 -3.86
CA GLY A 102 11.42 1.16 -2.84
C GLY A 102 10.36 1.89 -2.01
N ASN A 103 9.93 3.08 -2.42
CA ASN A 103 8.82 3.75 -1.75
C ASN A 103 7.53 2.99 -2.08
N ILE A 104 6.73 2.70 -1.05
CA ILE A 104 5.46 2.00 -1.18
C ILE A 104 4.33 3.01 -1.00
N TYR A 105 3.44 3.07 -1.98
CA TYR A 105 2.30 3.98 -2.00
C TYR A 105 1.00 3.20 -1.96
N LYS A 106 0.04 3.64 -1.15
CA LYS A 106 -1.33 3.17 -1.19
C LYS A 106 -1.98 3.56 -2.50
N ILE A 107 -2.85 2.69 -3.01
CA ILE A 107 -3.63 2.96 -4.23
C ILE A 107 -5.12 2.77 -3.97
N VAL A 108 -5.93 3.50 -4.71
CA VAL A 108 -7.39 3.46 -4.63
C VAL A 108 -8.00 3.36 -6.02
N LYS A 109 -9.15 2.67 -6.13
CA LYS A 109 -9.89 2.59 -7.39
C LYS A 109 -10.97 3.68 -7.39
N ILE A 110 -10.97 4.51 -8.44
CA ILE A 110 -12.00 5.54 -8.65
C ILE A 110 -12.57 5.32 -10.05
N GLY A 111 -13.83 4.89 -10.09
CA GLY A 111 -14.43 4.35 -11.32
C GLY A 111 -13.66 3.11 -11.80
N ASP A 112 -13.12 3.20 -13.01
CA ASP A 112 -12.32 2.14 -13.62
C ASP A 112 -10.80 2.41 -13.60
N GLN A 113 -10.38 3.53 -13.02
CA GLN A 113 -8.98 3.93 -12.91
C GLN A 113 -8.42 3.63 -11.52
N TRP A 114 -7.14 3.26 -11.47
CA TRP A 114 -6.38 3.16 -10.23
C TRP A 114 -5.54 4.41 -10.06
N TRP A 115 -5.57 4.98 -8.87
CA TRP A 115 -4.86 6.20 -8.51
C TRP A 115 -4.04 5.96 -7.25
N MET A 116 -2.89 6.62 -7.15
CA MET A 116 -2.17 6.75 -5.89
C MET A 116 -3.01 7.55 -4.90
N ALA A 117 -3.03 7.08 -3.66
CA ALA A 117 -3.64 7.77 -2.53
C ALA A 117 -2.59 8.58 -1.73
N GLU A 118 -1.32 8.55 -2.15
CA GLU A 118 -0.18 9.24 -1.51
C GLU A 118 0.63 9.97 -2.59
N ASN A 119 1.31 11.06 -2.22
CA ASN A 119 2.09 11.84 -3.19
C ASN A 119 3.39 11.11 -3.55
N LEU A 120 3.77 11.15 -4.82
CA LEU A 120 5.01 10.57 -5.33
C LEU A 120 6.23 11.25 -4.67
N LYS A 121 7.21 10.44 -4.27
CA LYS A 121 8.47 10.90 -3.66
C LYS A 121 9.71 10.22 -4.24
N VAL A 122 9.60 9.74 -5.48
CA VAL A 122 10.70 9.11 -6.23
C VAL A 122 11.81 10.13 -6.52
N SER A 123 13.05 9.68 -6.41
CA SER A 123 14.28 10.46 -6.64
C SER A 123 15.00 10.08 -7.94
N ARG A 124 14.55 9.01 -8.60
CA ARG A 124 15.13 8.46 -9.83
C ARG A 124 14.07 8.28 -10.91
N TYR A 125 14.50 8.36 -12.15
CA TYR A 125 13.70 7.86 -13.26
C TYR A 125 13.64 6.33 -13.24
N ARG A 126 12.72 5.75 -14.01
CA ARG A 126 12.50 4.30 -14.06
C ARG A 126 13.71 3.51 -14.59
N ASN A 127 14.60 4.16 -15.34
CA ASN A 127 15.86 3.54 -15.79
C ASN A 127 16.98 3.55 -14.72
N GLY A 128 16.74 4.16 -13.55
CA GLY A 128 17.69 4.27 -12.45
C GLY A 128 18.48 5.59 -12.40
N ASP A 129 18.38 6.44 -13.42
CA ASP A 129 19.05 7.74 -13.43
C ASP A 129 18.52 8.63 -12.29
N ILE A 130 19.44 9.25 -11.55
CA ILE A 130 19.08 10.14 -10.44
C ILE A 130 18.63 11.50 -11.00
N MET A 131 17.48 11.97 -10.54
CA MET A 131 17.01 13.33 -10.82
C MET A 131 17.77 14.34 -9.97
N THR A 132 18.16 15.45 -10.57
CA THR A 132 18.78 16.59 -9.87
C THR A 132 17.83 17.12 -8.79
N ASN A 133 18.34 17.23 -7.56
CA ASN A 133 17.63 17.92 -6.47
C ASN A 133 18.09 19.38 -6.46
N GLU A 134 17.34 20.25 -7.13
CA GLU A 134 17.69 21.67 -7.25
C GLU A 134 16.91 22.51 -6.25
N GLN A 135 17.60 23.27 -5.40
CA GLN A 135 17.00 24.03 -4.31
C GLN A 135 17.10 25.54 -4.53
N SER A 136 18.05 26.00 -5.35
CA SER A 136 18.23 27.41 -5.69
C SER A 136 17.16 27.87 -6.68
N ASP A 137 16.51 28.98 -6.37
CA ASP A 137 15.52 29.58 -7.27
C ASP A 137 16.17 30.05 -8.58
N SER A 138 17.39 30.60 -8.52
CA SER A 138 18.09 31.08 -9.70
C SER A 138 18.49 29.94 -10.65
N GLU A 139 18.87 28.79 -10.10
CA GLU A 139 19.23 27.62 -10.92
C GLU A 139 17.97 26.95 -11.46
N TRP A 140 16.92 26.81 -10.65
CA TRP A 140 15.65 26.18 -11.03
C TRP A 140 15.06 26.77 -12.31
N ILE A 141 15.03 28.11 -12.40
CA ILE A 141 14.47 28.85 -13.54
C ILE A 141 15.21 28.52 -14.84
N ASN A 142 16.50 28.21 -14.77
CA ASN A 142 17.36 28.00 -15.93
C ASN A 142 17.52 26.52 -16.31
N LEU A 143 16.89 25.60 -15.57
CA LEU A 143 16.97 24.18 -15.87
C LEU A 143 16.29 23.84 -17.20
N THR A 144 17.01 23.08 -18.01
CA THR A 144 16.48 22.45 -19.24
C THR A 144 16.37 20.93 -19.12
N THR A 145 16.65 20.42 -17.91
CA THR A 145 16.63 19.00 -17.56
C THR A 145 15.65 18.75 -16.41
N GLY A 146 15.21 17.50 -16.28
CA GLY A 146 14.29 17.15 -15.22
C GLY A 146 14.94 17.22 -13.84
N ALA A 147 14.25 17.91 -12.94
CA ALA A 147 14.67 18.14 -11.58
C ALA A 147 13.51 18.03 -10.61
N ARG A 148 13.86 17.88 -9.35
CA ARG A 148 12.96 17.74 -8.23
C ARG A 148 13.38 18.63 -7.08
N CYS A 149 12.45 18.91 -6.18
CA CYS A 149 12.73 19.53 -4.90
C CYS A 149 11.64 19.18 -3.88
N ILE A 150 11.85 19.54 -2.63
CA ILE A 150 10.83 19.45 -1.58
C ILE A 150 10.28 20.85 -1.35
N TYR A 151 9.00 20.97 -1.00
CA TYR A 151 8.40 22.28 -0.70
C TYR A 151 9.20 23.03 0.38
N ASP A 152 9.48 24.32 0.15
CA ASP A 152 10.37 25.18 0.96
C ASP A 152 11.79 24.62 1.19
N ASN A 153 12.22 23.63 0.39
CA ASN A 153 13.47 22.89 0.60
C ASN A 153 13.59 22.28 2.01
N ASN A 154 12.47 22.04 2.70
CA ASN A 154 12.44 21.55 4.07
C ASN A 154 12.17 20.05 4.11
N GLN A 155 13.15 19.27 4.60
CA GLN A 155 13.06 17.81 4.64
C GLN A 155 11.85 17.28 5.42
N THR A 156 11.34 18.03 6.42
CA THR A 156 10.15 17.61 7.18
C THR A 156 8.88 17.56 6.32
N ASN A 157 8.86 18.29 5.20
CA ASN A 157 7.75 18.28 4.25
C ASN A 157 7.74 17.03 3.36
N MET A 158 8.85 16.30 3.21
CA MET A 158 8.96 15.19 2.26
C MET A 158 8.02 14.04 2.59
N GLU A 159 7.91 13.65 3.87
CA GLU A 159 7.08 12.52 4.28
C GLU A 159 5.58 12.83 4.20
N ILE A 160 5.19 14.11 4.27
CA ILE A 160 3.79 14.53 4.26
C ILE A 160 3.34 14.88 2.85
N PHE A 161 4.15 15.65 2.12
CA PHE A 161 3.77 16.25 0.84
C PHE A 161 4.46 15.61 -0.36
N GLY A 162 5.40 14.71 -0.14
CA GLY A 162 6.17 14.07 -1.20
C GLY A 162 7.18 15.02 -1.83
N THR A 163 7.36 14.87 -3.14
CA THR A 163 8.33 15.62 -3.94
C THR A 163 7.63 16.42 -5.04
N LEU A 164 8.18 17.61 -5.34
CA LEU A 164 7.82 18.45 -6.47
C LEU A 164 8.74 18.15 -7.64
N TYR A 165 8.17 18.05 -8.84
CA TYR A 165 8.88 17.77 -10.08
C TYR A 165 8.63 18.90 -11.07
N ASN A 166 9.66 19.34 -11.79
CA ASN A 166 9.47 20.27 -12.88
C ASN A 166 8.87 19.57 -14.12
N TRP A 167 8.40 20.35 -15.08
CA TRP A 167 7.84 19.81 -16.32
C TRP A 167 8.81 18.89 -17.06
N HIS A 168 10.11 19.22 -17.08
CA HIS A 168 11.12 18.40 -17.74
C HIS A 168 11.23 16.99 -17.16
N ALA A 169 11.09 16.81 -15.84
CA ALA A 169 11.09 15.49 -15.22
C ALA A 169 9.82 14.70 -15.56
N VAL A 170 8.67 15.39 -15.58
CA VAL A 170 7.37 14.77 -15.87
C VAL A 170 7.27 14.32 -17.33
N ALA A 171 7.79 15.12 -18.27
CA ALA A 171 7.77 14.85 -19.70
C ALA A 171 8.94 13.97 -20.19
N ASP A 172 9.86 13.59 -19.31
CA ASP A 172 11.04 12.81 -19.67
C ASP A 172 10.67 11.37 -20.08
N GLY A 173 11.22 10.91 -21.21
CA GLY A 173 10.99 9.55 -21.72
C GLY A 173 11.51 8.43 -20.80
N ARG A 174 12.36 8.75 -19.82
CA ARG A 174 12.83 7.79 -18.80
C ARG A 174 11.77 7.49 -17.73
N ASN A 175 10.68 8.27 -17.68
CA ASN A 175 9.50 8.14 -16.81
C ASN A 175 9.78 8.21 -15.30
N ILE A 176 8.98 8.99 -14.59
CA ILE A 176 9.02 9.06 -13.10
C ILE A 176 8.07 8.07 -12.43
N ALA A 177 7.05 7.60 -13.16
CA ALA A 177 6.05 6.69 -12.60
C ALA A 177 6.60 5.27 -12.39
N PRO A 178 6.13 4.52 -11.38
CA PRO A 178 6.41 3.08 -11.24
C PRO A 178 6.11 2.26 -12.50
N GLU A 179 6.67 1.06 -12.61
CA GLU A 179 6.37 0.14 -13.71
C GLU A 179 4.86 -0.19 -13.76
N GLY A 180 4.27 -0.15 -14.96
CA GLY A 180 2.82 -0.31 -15.16
C GLY A 180 1.97 0.90 -14.75
N TRP A 181 2.58 2.01 -14.32
CA TRP A 181 1.93 3.29 -14.03
C TRP A 181 2.46 4.39 -14.95
N HIS A 182 1.71 5.47 -15.09
CA HIS A 182 2.08 6.63 -15.90
C HIS A 182 1.60 7.92 -15.24
N VAL A 183 2.11 9.05 -15.72
CA VAL A 183 1.61 10.38 -15.30
C VAL A 183 0.25 10.60 -15.95
N PRO A 184 -0.81 10.88 -15.17
CA PRO A 184 -2.16 11.03 -15.69
C PRO A 184 -2.27 12.14 -16.73
N SER A 185 -2.99 11.86 -17.81
CA SER A 185 -3.40 12.85 -18.80
C SER A 185 -4.60 13.67 -18.33
N ASP A 186 -4.85 14.82 -18.96
CA ASP A 186 -6.05 15.63 -18.69
C ASP A 186 -7.36 14.83 -18.92
N GLN A 187 -7.36 13.92 -19.89
CA GLN A 187 -8.52 13.06 -20.17
C GLN A 187 -8.79 12.09 -19.03
N GLU A 188 -7.75 11.57 -18.40
CA GLU A 188 -7.86 10.68 -17.25
C GLU A 188 -8.35 11.41 -16.01
N TRP A 189 -7.83 12.62 -15.77
CA TRP A 189 -8.36 13.52 -14.74
C TRP A 189 -9.84 13.84 -14.97
N GLN A 190 -10.21 14.17 -16.21
CA GLN A 190 -11.60 14.47 -16.57
C GLN A 190 -12.50 13.26 -16.36
N THR A 191 -12.03 12.06 -16.69
CA THR A 191 -12.78 10.80 -16.48
C THR A 191 -13.06 10.58 -14.99
N MET A 192 -12.05 10.77 -14.13
CA MET A 192 -12.22 10.70 -12.68
C MET A 192 -13.20 11.76 -12.14
N VAL A 193 -13.04 13.01 -12.58
CA VAL A 193 -13.91 14.13 -12.14
C VAL A 193 -15.37 13.89 -12.54
N ASN A 194 -15.61 13.39 -13.74
CA ASN A 194 -16.94 13.04 -14.22
C ASN A 194 -17.56 11.91 -13.40
N TYR A 195 -16.77 10.86 -13.09
CA TYR A 195 -17.22 9.76 -12.24
C TYR A 195 -17.65 10.25 -10.84
N LEU A 196 -16.96 11.24 -10.28
CA LEU A 196 -17.25 11.77 -8.95
C LEU A 196 -18.44 12.75 -8.89
N GLY A 197 -19.01 13.10 -10.04
CA GLY A 197 -20.23 13.90 -10.15
C GLY A 197 -20.01 15.37 -10.51
N SER A 198 -18.94 15.70 -11.25
CA SER A 198 -18.47 17.05 -11.67
C SER A 198 -17.45 17.73 -10.74
N ALA A 199 -16.75 18.75 -11.24
CA ALA A 199 -15.59 19.36 -10.60
C ALA A 199 -15.82 19.81 -9.14
N GLY A 200 -16.95 20.47 -8.85
CA GLY A 200 -17.26 20.94 -7.49
C GLY A 200 -17.49 19.82 -6.48
N PHE A 201 -18.11 18.71 -6.91
CA PHE A 201 -18.32 17.53 -6.07
C PHE A 201 -17.06 16.66 -5.99
N ALA A 202 -16.33 16.53 -7.09
CA ALA A 202 -15.07 15.80 -7.16
C ALA A 202 -14.05 16.37 -6.17
N GLY A 203 -13.85 17.70 -6.15
CA GLY A 203 -12.94 18.33 -5.20
C GLY A 203 -13.25 17.94 -3.74
N ARG A 204 -14.53 17.95 -3.34
CA ARG A 204 -14.94 17.56 -1.98
C ARG A 204 -14.65 16.09 -1.67
N LYS A 205 -14.88 15.19 -2.63
CA LYS A 205 -14.69 13.75 -2.46
C LYS A 205 -13.22 13.31 -2.53
N LEU A 206 -12.37 14.10 -3.18
CA LEU A 206 -10.93 13.82 -3.35
C LEU A 206 -10.09 14.34 -2.17
N LYS A 207 -10.43 15.51 -1.62
CA LYS A 207 -9.66 16.17 -0.56
C LYS A 207 -9.65 15.39 0.74
N GLU A 208 -8.51 15.45 1.43
CA GLU A 208 -8.39 15.07 2.84
C GLU A 208 -9.47 15.78 3.68
N ARG A 209 -10.01 15.04 4.66
CA ARG A 209 -10.97 15.61 5.63
C ARG A 209 -10.29 16.57 6.58
N GLY A 210 -11.04 17.58 7.01
CA GLY A 210 -10.56 18.55 8.00
C GLY A 210 -9.61 19.59 7.39
N THR A 211 -8.84 20.24 8.25
CA THR A 211 -8.03 21.42 7.90
C THR A 211 -6.58 21.25 8.35
N ASN A 212 -6.11 20.00 8.46
CA ASN A 212 -4.74 19.72 8.89
C ASN A 212 -3.73 20.27 7.88
N HIS A 213 -3.96 19.94 6.61
CA HIS A 213 -3.10 20.38 5.52
C HIS A 213 -3.77 21.37 4.59
N TRP A 214 -5.08 21.52 4.67
CA TRP A 214 -5.87 22.48 3.91
C TRP A 214 -6.19 23.71 4.74
N ASN A 215 -6.41 24.84 4.08
CA ASN A 215 -6.92 26.04 4.74
C ASN A 215 -8.29 25.80 5.44
N SER A 216 -8.68 26.72 6.31
CA SER A 216 -9.93 26.62 7.09
C SER A 216 -11.20 26.58 6.23
N GLN A 217 -11.11 26.96 4.95
CA GLN A 217 -12.21 26.95 4.00
C GLN A 217 -12.44 25.56 3.37
N ASN A 218 -11.73 24.50 3.80
CA ASN A 218 -11.96 23.10 3.38
C ASN A 218 -13.27 22.49 3.93
N THR A 219 -14.33 23.29 3.98
CA THR A 219 -15.64 22.89 4.45
C THR A 219 -16.28 21.93 3.45
N GLY A 220 -16.78 20.80 3.94
CA GLY A 220 -17.46 19.80 3.12
C GLY A 220 -16.54 18.83 2.38
N ALA A 221 -15.23 18.81 2.63
CA ALA A 221 -14.36 17.71 2.19
C ALA A 221 -14.73 16.40 2.89
N THR A 222 -15.01 15.35 2.12
CA THR A 222 -15.49 14.06 2.64
C THR A 222 -14.52 12.93 2.42
N ASN A 223 -13.51 13.09 1.56
CA ASN A 223 -12.56 12.03 1.18
C ASN A 223 -13.23 10.67 0.83
N GLU A 224 -14.48 10.69 0.35
CA GLU A 224 -15.24 9.45 0.06
C GLU A 224 -14.57 8.59 -1.02
N SER A 225 -13.76 9.21 -1.88
CA SER A 225 -13.00 8.51 -2.91
C SER A 225 -11.81 7.72 -2.36
N GLY A 226 -11.34 8.02 -1.13
CA GLY A 226 -10.09 7.50 -0.59
C GLY A 226 -8.82 8.11 -1.21
N PHE A 227 -8.95 9.01 -2.19
CA PHE A 227 -7.82 9.65 -2.87
C PHE A 227 -6.95 10.46 -1.91
N THR A 228 -7.53 11.07 -0.87
CA THR A 228 -6.83 11.79 0.20
C THR A 228 -5.89 12.87 -0.33
N ALA A 229 -6.38 13.77 -1.19
CA ALA A 229 -5.59 14.88 -1.69
C ALA A 229 -5.14 15.79 -0.53
N ILE A 230 -3.83 15.98 -0.41
CA ILE A 230 -3.17 16.83 0.58
C ILE A 230 -2.57 18.02 -0.16
N SER A 231 -2.77 19.24 0.36
CA SER A 231 -2.28 20.46 -0.28
C SER A 231 -0.82 20.76 0.01
N GLY A 232 0.06 20.13 -0.78
CA GLY A 232 1.51 20.28 -0.70
C GLY A 232 2.09 21.54 -1.34
N GLY A 233 1.27 22.35 -2.04
CA GLY A 233 1.72 23.53 -2.77
C GLY A 233 2.48 23.18 -4.05
N HIS A 234 3.10 24.16 -4.69
CA HIS A 234 3.90 23.96 -5.89
C HIS A 234 5.17 24.81 -5.87
N ARG A 235 6.09 24.52 -6.80
CA ARG A 235 7.19 25.41 -7.16
C ARG A 235 6.91 25.92 -8.57
N SER A 236 6.91 27.24 -8.75
CA SER A 236 6.63 27.86 -10.03
C SER A 236 7.85 27.83 -10.95
N ASP A 237 7.64 28.11 -12.23
CA ASP A 237 8.72 28.27 -13.21
C ASP A 237 9.62 29.49 -12.90
N SER A 238 9.16 30.40 -12.03
CA SER A 238 9.95 31.51 -11.51
C SER A 238 10.75 31.14 -10.24
N GLY A 239 10.85 29.85 -9.90
CA GLY A 239 11.62 29.32 -8.77
C GLY A 239 10.90 29.39 -7.42
N GLY A 240 9.97 30.32 -7.22
CA GLY A 240 9.28 30.51 -5.94
C GLY A 240 8.35 29.36 -5.55
N PHE A 241 8.21 29.15 -4.24
CA PHE A 241 7.21 28.24 -3.66
C PHE A 241 5.90 28.98 -3.40
N GLY A 242 4.78 28.31 -3.65
CA GLY A 242 3.46 28.90 -3.43
C GLY A 242 2.39 27.87 -3.11
N ASP A 243 1.25 28.38 -2.64
CA ASP A 243 -0.01 27.63 -2.59
C ASP A 243 -0.04 26.36 -1.73
N LYS A 244 0.91 26.21 -0.80
CA LYS A 244 0.75 25.27 0.31
C LYS A 244 -0.56 25.57 1.03
N SER A 245 -1.31 24.51 1.35
CA SER A 245 -2.67 24.59 1.89
C SER A 245 -3.80 24.97 0.92
N ASN A 246 -3.50 25.23 -0.36
CA ASN A 246 -4.49 25.60 -1.39
C ASN A 246 -4.55 24.63 -2.58
N PHE A 247 -3.43 23.99 -2.96
CA PHE A 247 -3.38 23.07 -4.09
C PHE A 247 -2.72 21.73 -3.73
N ALA A 248 -3.34 20.65 -4.18
CA ALA A 248 -2.82 19.29 -4.05
C ALA A 248 -1.97 18.90 -5.26
N ILE A 249 -0.96 18.05 -5.04
CA ILE A 249 0.07 17.71 -6.03
C ILE A 249 0.40 16.22 -6.11
N SER A 250 1.05 15.87 -7.23
CA SER A 250 1.85 14.68 -7.54
C SER A 250 1.31 13.31 -7.14
N LYS A 251 0.07 13.01 -7.55
CA LYS A 251 -0.45 11.64 -7.55
C LYS A 251 -0.60 11.12 -8.98
N LEU A 252 -0.27 9.84 -9.16
CA LEU A 252 -0.40 9.09 -10.42
C LEU A 252 -1.70 8.30 -10.45
#